data_AF-A0A2E8D1J8-F1
#
_entry.id   AF-A0A2E8D1J8-F1
#
_cell.length_a   1.000
_cell.length_b   1.000
_cell.length_c   1.000
_cell.angle_alpha   90.00
_cell.angle_beta   90.00
_cell.angle_gamma   90.00
#
_symmetry.space_group_name_H-M   'P 1'
#
loop_
_entity.id
_entity.type
_entity.pdbx_description
1 polymer ?
#
loop_
_entity_poly.entity_id
_entity_poly.type
_entity_poly.pdbx_seq_one_letter_code
_entity_poly.pdbx_strand_id
1 'polypeptide(L)'
;MKSLIGDFEDPPAVHGDVQLRPLAIGRLLVIGLPFTALLAFADQRALEVCAPLHKGWQIHASYALFVIQTGTLAALVGSQIHRQRLWWAVLVWGVLLVDLQVFSLAAPAGYSSPVKKLGFAIASAQIGVLTCFGVLGASRLIIRLPVAGFCLILAMLFAAALGGNDTWYMLLLLQCIATAIVCTGLRWFSFRIVHRDLSGNVGASNVLQFSIRHLFYWTTGVAITVAIGRLVGWKSLLGAGLQLGRMPELLVFVPLLTLTFVIAMWAALGRESWLARLPVLLLSLPAAGLVFGISTTPTQRRYENLFYTWNTTRAEAIAIGVVWSLLAGALLTGSLFVFRMNSQRLQRKGSPSV
;
A
#
# COMPACT_ATOMS: atom_id res chain seq x y z
N MET A 1 25.82 -2.51 -40.08
CA MET A 1 25.74 -2.95 -38.66
C MET A 1 26.81 -2.28 -37.77
N LYS A 2 27.10 -1.01 -38.07
CA LYS A 2 27.85 -0.03 -37.26
C LYS A 2 27.01 1.26 -37.30
N SER A 3 27.06 2.06 -36.25
CA SER A 3 26.50 3.42 -36.10
C SER A 3 24.98 3.60 -35.91
N LEU A 4 24.45 3.18 -34.76
CA LEU A 4 23.24 3.78 -34.15
C LEU A 4 23.38 3.83 -32.61
N ILE A 5 24.59 4.12 -32.12
CA ILE A 5 24.81 4.59 -30.75
C ILE A 5 24.80 6.11 -30.88
N GLY A 6 23.62 6.70 -30.75
CA GLY A 6 23.49 8.14 -30.64
C GLY A 6 24.15 8.58 -29.34
N ASP A 7 25.13 9.47 -29.47
CA ASP A 7 25.74 10.18 -28.36
C ASP A 7 24.62 10.83 -27.53
N PHE A 8 24.35 10.24 -26.37
CA PHE A 8 23.68 10.94 -25.29
C PHE A 8 24.67 11.98 -24.80
N GLU A 9 24.62 13.19 -25.38
CA GLU A 9 25.15 14.36 -24.71
C GLU A 9 24.44 14.45 -23.36
N ASP A 10 25.16 14.07 -22.30
CA ASP A 10 24.74 14.34 -20.95
C ASP A 10 24.51 15.86 -20.86
N PRO A 11 23.28 16.33 -20.54
CA PRO A 11 23.04 17.75 -20.38
C PRO A 11 24.05 18.28 -19.36
N PRO A 12 24.66 19.45 -19.60
CA PRO A 12 25.71 19.99 -18.74
C PRO A 12 25.21 19.91 -17.31
N ALA A 13 25.92 19.14 -16.50
CA ALA A 13 25.59 18.97 -15.11
C ALA A 13 25.68 20.36 -14.48
N VAL A 14 24.53 21.03 -14.34
CA VAL A 14 24.40 22.23 -13.54
C VAL A 14 24.62 21.75 -12.11
N HIS A 15 25.89 21.57 -11.76
CA HIS A 15 26.41 21.49 -10.41
C HIS A 15 26.28 22.89 -9.80
N GLY A 16 25.04 23.37 -9.72
CA GLY A 16 24.69 24.26 -8.64
C GLY A 16 24.82 23.41 -7.39
N ASP A 17 25.99 23.51 -6.75
CA ASP A 17 26.14 23.15 -5.34
C ASP A 17 25.18 24.05 -4.56
N VAL A 18 23.91 23.63 -4.55
CA VAL A 18 22.89 24.13 -3.65
C VAL A 18 23.36 23.64 -2.29
N GLN A 19 24.22 24.45 -1.66
CA GLN A 19 24.66 24.29 -0.30
C GLN A 19 23.42 23.96 0.52
N LEU A 20 23.41 22.74 1.07
CA LEU A 20 22.42 22.32 2.04
C LEU A 20 22.49 23.30 3.19
N ARG A 21 21.64 24.33 3.20
CA ARG A 21 21.56 25.23 4.33
C ARG A 21 21.23 24.36 5.55
N PRO A 22 22.12 24.24 6.55
CA PRO A 22 21.90 23.38 7.71
C PRO A 22 20.60 23.71 8.45
N LEU A 23 20.10 24.94 8.30
CA LEU A 23 18.78 25.39 8.76
C LEU A 23 17.60 24.55 8.25
N ALA A 24 17.67 23.94 7.06
CA ALA A 24 16.56 23.17 6.51
C ALA A 24 16.39 21.82 7.24
N ILE A 25 17.50 21.15 7.57
CA ILE A 25 17.48 19.89 8.33
C ILE A 25 17.05 20.16 9.77
N GLY A 26 17.57 21.24 10.38
CA GLY A 26 17.17 21.68 11.71
C GLY A 26 15.67 21.96 11.80
N ARG A 27 15.09 22.71 10.85
CA ARG A 27 13.64 22.95 10.79
C ARG A 27 12.84 21.66 10.61
N LEU A 28 13.31 20.74 9.78
CA LEU A 28 12.62 19.48 9.54
C LEU A 28 12.58 18.60 10.78
N LEU A 29 13.67 18.55 11.55
CA LEU A 29 13.72 17.84 12.82
C LEU A 29 12.89 18.58 13.88
N VAL A 30 13.04 19.89 14.01
CA VAL A 30 12.32 20.70 15.01
C VAL A 30 10.80 20.72 14.76
N ILE A 31 10.34 20.58 13.53
CA ILE A 31 8.90 20.50 13.23
C ILE A 31 8.44 19.03 13.27
N GLY A 32 9.20 18.14 12.65
CA GLY A 32 8.84 16.73 12.50
C GLY A 32 8.79 15.99 13.83
N LEU A 33 9.83 16.08 14.66
CA LEU A 33 9.90 15.33 15.93
C LEU A 33 8.77 15.73 16.90
N PRO A 34 8.56 17.02 17.20
CA PRO A 34 7.48 17.43 18.10
C PRO A 34 6.10 17.15 17.53
N PHE A 35 5.89 17.36 16.22
CA PHE A 35 4.60 17.06 15.60
C PHE A 35 4.28 15.56 15.69
N THR A 36 5.26 14.69 15.38
CA THR A 36 5.03 13.24 15.45
C THR A 36 4.92 12.75 16.89
N ALA A 37 5.65 13.35 17.84
CA ALA A 37 5.49 13.06 19.26
C ALA A 37 4.12 13.51 19.81
N LEU A 38 3.64 14.68 19.39
CA LEU A 38 2.34 15.22 19.79
C LEU A 38 1.19 14.41 19.20
N LEU A 39 1.35 13.93 17.97
CA LEU A 39 0.44 12.97 17.34
C LEU A 39 0.44 11.62 18.07
N ALA A 40 1.61 11.04 18.33
CA ALA A 40 1.71 9.79 19.09
C ALA A 40 1.10 9.92 20.50
N PHE A 41 1.29 11.07 21.16
CA PHE A 41 0.65 11.38 22.44
C PHE A 41 -0.86 11.52 22.30
N ALA A 42 -1.36 12.22 21.28
CA ALA A 42 -2.80 12.35 21.03
C ALA A 42 -3.45 10.98 20.77
N ASP A 43 -2.78 10.12 20.01
CA ASP A 43 -3.23 8.75 19.76
C ASP A 43 -3.22 7.91 21.03
N GLN A 44 -2.13 7.96 21.81
CA GLN A 44 -2.06 7.28 23.10
C GLN A 44 -3.19 7.74 24.02
N ARG A 45 -3.46 9.05 24.09
CA ARG A 45 -4.58 9.59 24.89
C ARG A 45 -5.94 9.15 24.36
N ALA A 46 -6.15 9.18 23.05
CA ALA A 46 -7.38 8.67 22.45
C ALA A 46 -7.58 7.19 22.78
N LEU A 47 -6.50 6.41 22.78
CA LEU A 47 -6.51 4.98 23.09
C LEU A 47 -6.70 4.71 24.59
N GLU A 48 -6.10 5.50 25.48
CA GLU A 48 -6.35 5.43 26.93
C GLU A 48 -7.81 5.74 27.27
N VAL A 49 -8.39 6.76 26.61
CA VAL A 49 -9.81 7.10 26.77
C VAL A 49 -10.72 6.00 26.20
N CYS A 50 -10.29 5.32 25.13
CA CYS A 50 -11.01 4.20 24.52
C CYS A 50 -10.68 2.82 25.14
N ALA A 51 -9.71 2.73 26.05
CA ALA A 51 -9.24 1.50 26.68
C ALA A 51 -10.33 0.77 27.48
N PRO A 52 -11.15 1.42 28.33
CA PRO A 52 -12.23 0.74 29.04
C PRO A 52 -13.39 0.32 28.12
N LEU A 53 -13.40 0.77 26.85
CA LEU A 53 -14.50 0.64 25.92
C LEU A 53 -14.12 -0.19 24.67
N HIS A 54 -13.22 -1.17 24.83
CA HIS A 54 -12.71 -2.06 23.76
C HIS A 54 -13.75 -2.94 23.02
N LYS A 55 -15.04 -2.58 23.06
CA LYS A 55 -16.12 -3.21 22.31
C LYS A 55 -16.82 -2.17 21.43
N GLY A 56 -16.68 -2.29 20.11
CA GLY A 56 -17.55 -1.60 19.15
C GLY A 56 -16.89 -0.46 18.35
N TRP A 57 -17.69 0.57 18.06
CA TRP A 57 -17.40 1.61 17.06
C TRP A 57 -16.17 2.48 17.36
N GLN A 58 -15.74 2.59 18.63
CA GLN A 58 -14.59 3.41 19.02
C GLN A 58 -13.26 2.89 18.46
N ILE A 59 -13.12 1.56 18.32
CA ILE A 59 -11.95 0.95 17.67
C ILE A 59 -11.90 1.35 16.19
N HIS A 60 -13.06 1.41 15.53
CA HIS A 60 -13.13 1.86 14.13
C HIS A 60 -12.86 3.36 13.99
N ALA A 61 -13.28 4.17 14.97
CA ALA A 61 -12.97 5.59 15.02
C ALA A 61 -11.47 5.86 15.19
N SER A 62 -10.78 5.12 16.08
CA SER A 62 -9.32 5.23 16.21
C SER A 62 -8.60 4.80 14.93
N TYR A 63 -9.10 3.79 14.23
CA TYR A 63 -8.56 3.39 12.93
C TYR A 63 -8.73 4.49 11.86
N ALA A 64 -9.90 5.12 11.80
CA ALA A 64 -10.16 6.22 10.88
C ALA A 64 -9.26 7.44 11.18
N LEU A 65 -9.08 7.78 12.46
CA LEU A 65 -8.15 8.82 12.89
C LEU A 65 -6.72 8.51 12.47
N PHE A 66 -6.27 7.27 12.66
CA PHE A 66 -4.93 6.83 12.25
C PHE A 66 -4.70 6.98 10.74
N VAL A 67 -5.70 6.64 9.93
CA VAL A 67 -5.66 6.81 8.46
C VAL A 67 -5.57 8.30 8.09
N ILE A 68 -6.42 9.13 8.70
CA ILE A 68 -6.45 10.58 8.46
C ILE A 68 -5.12 11.21 8.87
N GLN A 69 -4.58 10.82 10.03
CA GLN A 69 -3.30 11.28 10.55
C GLN A 69 -2.15 10.89 9.62
N THR A 70 -2.09 9.63 9.22
CA THR A 70 -1.06 9.15 8.29
C THR A 70 -1.15 9.92 6.97
N GLY A 71 -2.35 10.10 6.41
CA GLY A 71 -2.55 10.84 5.16
C GLY A 71 -2.21 12.33 5.26
N THR A 72 -2.58 13.00 6.35
CA THR A 72 -2.30 14.43 6.58
C THR A 72 -0.81 14.68 6.84
N LEU A 73 -0.17 13.88 7.69
CA LEU A 73 1.28 13.93 7.91
C LEU A 73 2.01 13.72 6.59
N ALA A 74 1.64 12.70 5.84
CA ALA A 74 2.25 12.38 4.56
C ALA A 74 2.07 13.55 3.55
N ALA A 75 0.88 14.16 3.48
CA ALA A 75 0.61 15.32 2.63
C ALA A 75 1.44 16.56 3.04
N LEU A 76 1.51 16.88 4.33
CA LEU A 76 2.27 18.01 4.86
C LEU A 76 3.77 17.83 4.60
N VAL A 77 4.31 16.67 4.97
CA VAL A 77 5.71 16.30 4.75
C VAL A 77 6.05 16.31 3.27
N GLY A 78 5.17 15.75 2.43
CA GLY A 78 5.32 15.74 0.98
C GLY A 78 5.56 17.14 0.45
N SER A 79 4.62 18.05 0.74
CA SER A 79 4.63 19.41 0.21
C SER A 79 5.89 20.23 0.51
N GLN A 80 6.59 19.93 1.61
CA GLN A 80 7.77 20.69 2.05
C GLN A 80 9.10 20.09 1.57
N ILE A 81 9.15 18.78 1.31
CA ILE A 81 10.42 18.09 1.00
C ILE A 81 10.62 17.96 -0.50
N HIS A 82 11.32 18.94 -1.07
CA HIS A 82 11.71 18.91 -2.49
C HIS A 82 12.90 17.98 -2.76
N ARG A 83 13.75 17.72 -1.74
CA ARG A 83 14.97 16.94 -1.92
C ARG A 83 14.70 15.45 -1.76
N GLN A 84 14.90 14.71 -2.85
CA GLN A 84 14.59 13.28 -2.91
C GLN A 84 15.29 12.40 -1.85
N ARG A 85 16.50 12.77 -1.41
CA ARG A 85 17.21 12.02 -0.34
C ARG A 85 16.55 12.18 1.04
N LEU A 86 16.12 13.39 1.37
CA LEU A 86 15.41 13.67 2.62
C LEU A 86 14.06 12.95 2.65
N TRP A 87 13.43 12.83 1.49
CA TRP A 87 12.18 12.09 1.34
C TRP A 87 12.33 10.61 1.75
N TRP A 88 13.43 9.96 1.38
CA TRP A 88 13.73 8.58 1.84
C TRP A 88 13.88 8.48 3.35
N ALA A 89 14.61 9.42 3.96
CA ALA A 89 14.79 9.42 5.41
C ALA A 89 13.45 9.58 6.14
N VAL A 90 12.58 10.48 5.65
CA VAL A 90 11.26 10.67 6.26
C VAL A 90 10.33 9.48 6.01
N LEU A 91 10.41 8.83 4.84
CA LEU A 91 9.67 7.60 4.60
C LEU A 91 10.07 6.49 5.59
N VAL A 92 11.38 6.23 5.72
CA VAL A 92 11.92 5.23 6.66
C VAL A 92 11.47 5.55 8.08
N TRP A 93 11.59 6.81 8.48
CA TRP A 93 11.19 7.28 9.80
C TRP A 93 9.69 7.15 10.05
N GLY A 94 8.87 7.50 9.08
CA GLY A 94 7.41 7.38 9.15
C GLY A 94 6.95 5.94 9.28
N VAL A 95 7.55 5.02 8.51
CA VAL A 95 7.30 3.58 8.63
C VAL A 95 7.65 3.10 10.04
N LEU A 96 8.85 3.44 10.53
CA LEU A 96 9.32 3.04 11.86
C LEU A 96 8.40 3.54 12.98
N LEU A 97 7.97 4.80 12.94
CA LEU A 97 7.09 5.36 13.96
C LEU A 97 5.69 4.73 13.95
N VAL A 98 5.13 4.51 12.77
CA VAL A 98 3.85 3.80 12.61
C VAL A 98 3.98 2.37 13.15
N ASP A 99 5.05 1.66 12.83
CA ASP A 99 5.28 0.29 13.31
C ASP A 99 5.44 0.25 14.83
N LEU A 100 6.22 1.16 15.41
CA LEU A 100 6.40 1.25 16.87
C LEU A 100 5.08 1.54 17.58
N GLN A 101 4.28 2.45 17.04
CA GLN A 101 2.99 2.80 17.60
C GLN A 101 1.98 1.66 17.51
N VAL A 102 1.94 0.94 16.39
CA VAL A 102 1.06 -0.23 16.28
C VAL A 102 1.56 -1.37 17.14
N PHE A 103 2.88 -1.55 17.26
CA PHE A 103 3.47 -2.55 18.12
C PHE A 103 3.11 -2.32 19.58
N SER A 104 3.19 -1.07 20.07
CA SER A 104 2.83 -0.74 21.46
C SER A 104 1.35 -1.03 21.75
N LEU A 105 0.47 -0.87 20.74
CA LEU A 105 -0.95 -1.21 20.85
C LEU A 105 -1.22 -2.71 20.76
N ALA A 106 -0.48 -3.42 19.91
CA ALA A 106 -0.66 -4.84 19.67
C ALA A 106 0.01 -5.73 20.74
N ALA A 107 1.08 -5.26 21.39
CA ALA A 107 1.85 -5.98 22.39
C ALA A 107 1.00 -6.50 23.57
N PRO A 108 0.08 -5.71 24.18
CA PRO A 108 -0.79 -6.22 25.24
C PRO A 108 -1.99 -7.03 24.72
N ALA A 109 -2.24 -7.07 23.42
CA ALA A 109 -3.47 -7.60 22.84
C ALA A 109 -3.33 -9.10 22.48
N GLY A 110 -4.32 -9.91 22.88
CA GLY A 110 -4.36 -11.36 22.58
C GLY A 110 -4.34 -11.70 21.08
N TYR A 111 -4.10 -12.99 20.76
CA TYR A 111 -3.89 -13.49 19.38
C TYR A 111 -5.02 -13.19 18.39
N SER A 112 -6.28 -13.11 18.84
CA SER A 112 -7.44 -12.82 17.98
C SER A 112 -7.82 -11.33 17.92
N SER A 113 -6.99 -10.45 18.50
CA SER A 113 -7.38 -9.05 18.70
C SER A 113 -7.56 -8.29 17.38
N PRO A 114 -8.55 -7.40 17.29
CA PRO A 114 -8.74 -6.52 16.13
C PRO A 114 -7.50 -5.63 15.89
N VAL A 115 -6.72 -5.35 16.94
CA VAL A 115 -5.49 -4.55 16.89
C VAL A 115 -4.39 -5.25 16.08
N LYS A 116 -4.24 -6.58 16.19
CA LYS A 116 -3.29 -7.32 15.34
C LYS A 116 -3.67 -7.23 13.86
N LYS A 117 -4.97 -7.29 13.56
CA LYS A 117 -5.49 -7.16 12.18
C LYS A 117 -5.24 -5.77 11.61
N LEU A 118 -5.39 -4.72 12.45
CA LEU A 118 -4.95 -3.36 12.12
C LEU A 118 -3.47 -3.36 11.74
N GLY A 119 -2.61 -4.00 12.53
CA GLY A 119 -1.18 -4.08 12.22
C GLY A 119 -0.87 -4.78 10.90
N PHE A 120 -1.58 -5.86 10.57
CA PHE A 120 -1.48 -6.50 9.25
C PHE A 120 -1.97 -5.59 8.10
N ALA A 121 -3.03 -4.79 8.30
CA ALA A 121 -3.48 -3.82 7.29
C ALA A 121 -2.45 -2.72 7.03
N ILE A 122 -1.81 -2.23 8.10
CA ILE A 122 -0.76 -1.21 8.04
C ILE A 122 0.47 -1.79 7.32
N ALA A 123 0.94 -2.97 7.73
CA ALA A 123 2.04 -3.65 7.06
C ALA A 123 1.74 -3.91 5.56
N SER A 124 0.51 -4.30 5.23
CA SER A 124 0.04 -4.47 3.85
C SER A 124 0.16 -3.17 3.04
N ALA A 125 -0.28 -2.05 3.61
CA ALA A 125 -0.16 -0.73 2.98
C ALA A 125 1.31 -0.33 2.78
N GLN A 126 2.15 -0.50 3.80
CA GLN A 126 3.58 -0.20 3.73
C GLN A 126 4.29 -1.04 2.66
N ILE A 127 4.05 -2.35 2.61
CA ILE A 127 4.58 -3.24 1.57
C ILE A 127 4.20 -2.70 0.18
N GLY A 128 2.94 -2.31 -0.01
CA GLY A 128 2.47 -1.72 -1.27
C GLY A 128 3.24 -0.45 -1.65
N VAL A 129 3.34 0.52 -0.72
CA VAL A 129 4.06 1.78 -0.95
C VAL A 129 5.54 1.55 -1.23
N LEU A 130 6.20 0.74 -0.40
CA LEU A 130 7.63 0.43 -0.50
C LEU A 130 7.97 -0.30 -1.79
N THR A 131 7.11 -1.23 -2.21
CA THR A 131 7.30 -1.97 -3.47
C THR A 131 7.04 -1.07 -4.67
N CYS A 132 5.94 -0.30 -4.66
CA CYS A 132 5.63 0.68 -5.69
C CYS A 132 6.79 1.66 -5.86
N PHE A 133 7.29 2.22 -4.77
CA PHE A 133 8.33 3.21 -4.82
C PHE A 133 9.70 2.60 -5.13
N GLY A 134 10.03 1.46 -4.52
CA GLY A 134 11.26 0.71 -4.73
C GLY A 134 11.43 0.22 -6.17
N VAL A 135 10.34 -0.01 -6.91
CA VAL A 135 10.37 -0.45 -8.31
C VAL A 135 10.12 0.71 -9.28
N LEU A 136 9.11 1.55 -9.06
CA LEU A 136 8.67 2.58 -10.01
C LEU A 136 9.27 3.96 -9.78
N GLY A 137 9.93 4.22 -8.65
CA GLY A 137 10.49 5.53 -8.29
C GLY A 137 11.49 6.10 -9.31
N ALA A 138 11.64 7.43 -9.31
CA ALA A 138 12.52 8.16 -10.24
C ALA A 138 14.02 8.02 -9.93
N SER A 139 14.40 7.72 -8.68
CA SER A 139 15.79 7.69 -8.24
C SER A 139 16.62 6.56 -8.87
N ARG A 140 17.95 6.71 -8.82
CA ARG A 140 18.90 5.67 -9.24
C ARG A 140 18.63 4.37 -8.50
N LEU A 141 18.59 3.27 -9.25
CA LEU A 141 18.22 1.94 -8.77
C LEU A 141 19.16 1.45 -7.65
N ILE A 142 20.45 1.79 -7.74
CA ILE A 142 21.51 1.47 -6.76
C ILE A 142 21.21 2.01 -5.36
N ILE A 143 20.61 3.21 -5.24
CA ILE A 143 20.27 3.82 -3.94
C ILE A 143 18.91 3.33 -3.46
N ARG A 144 17.98 3.17 -4.40
CA ARG A 144 16.56 2.90 -4.12
C ARG A 144 16.31 1.48 -3.63
N LEU A 145 16.89 0.47 -4.29
CA LEU A 145 16.70 -0.93 -3.92
C LEU A 145 17.16 -1.26 -2.50
N PRO A 146 18.36 -0.85 -2.02
CA PRO A 146 18.77 -1.17 -0.67
C PRO A 146 17.88 -0.49 0.38
N VAL A 147 17.46 0.76 0.15
CA VAL A 147 16.57 1.46 1.10
C VAL A 147 15.18 0.83 1.12
N ALA A 148 14.59 0.54 -0.05
CA ALA A 148 13.29 -0.13 -0.13
C ALA A 148 13.35 -1.54 0.45
N GLY A 149 14.41 -2.30 0.15
CA GLY A 149 14.64 -3.64 0.70
C GLY A 149 14.79 -3.63 2.22
N PHE A 150 15.56 -2.68 2.76
CA PHE A 150 15.68 -2.50 4.22
C PHE A 150 14.33 -2.20 4.88
N CYS A 151 13.56 -1.26 4.33
CA CYS A 151 12.23 -0.95 4.86
C CYS A 151 11.27 -2.15 4.76
N LEU A 152 11.37 -2.92 3.68
CA LEU A 152 10.54 -4.09 3.47
C LEU A 152 10.90 -5.20 4.46
N ILE A 153 12.19 -5.41 4.75
CA ILE A 153 12.65 -6.31 5.80
C ILE A 153 12.09 -5.86 7.15
N LEU A 154 12.17 -4.56 7.49
CA LEU A 154 11.59 -4.04 8.74
C LEU A 154 10.09 -4.32 8.84
N ALA A 155 9.32 -4.01 7.78
CA ALA A 155 7.88 -4.27 7.75
C ALA A 155 7.55 -5.78 7.89
N MET A 156 8.36 -6.66 7.30
CA MET A 156 8.20 -8.11 7.43
C MET A 156 8.58 -8.63 8.82
N LEU A 157 9.63 -8.09 9.44
CA LEU A 157 9.99 -8.40 10.83
C LEU A 157 8.90 -7.94 11.80
N PHE A 158 8.33 -6.76 11.57
CA PHE A 158 7.18 -6.26 12.32
C PHE A 158 5.97 -7.20 12.19
N ALA A 159 5.61 -7.59 10.95
CA ALA A 159 4.53 -8.54 10.72
C ALA A 159 4.79 -9.92 11.37
N ALA A 160 6.04 -10.39 11.34
CA ALA A 160 6.44 -11.63 11.99
C ALA A 160 6.32 -11.54 13.52
N ALA A 161 6.64 -10.39 14.12
CA ALA A 161 6.47 -10.16 15.55
C ALA A 161 4.99 -10.14 15.98
N LEU A 162 4.07 -9.74 15.10
CA LEU A 162 2.63 -9.75 15.39
C LEU A 162 2.01 -11.17 15.38
N GLY A 163 2.56 -12.09 14.59
CA GLY A 163 2.06 -13.46 14.46
C GLY A 163 2.72 -14.31 13.36
N GLY A 164 4.04 -14.51 13.40
CA GLY A 164 4.86 -15.04 12.30
C GLY A 164 4.52 -16.42 11.70
N ASN A 165 3.64 -17.22 12.32
CA ASN A 165 3.13 -18.48 11.75
C ASN A 165 1.67 -18.40 11.26
N ASP A 166 1.05 -17.22 11.31
CA ASP A 166 -0.34 -17.03 10.91
C ASP A 166 -0.50 -16.93 9.39
N THR A 167 -1.67 -17.34 8.91
CA THR A 167 -2.10 -17.22 7.50
C THR A 167 -1.98 -15.76 7.00
N TRP A 168 -2.11 -14.77 7.89
CA TRP A 168 -1.91 -13.35 7.59
C TRP A 168 -0.48 -13.00 7.19
N TYR A 169 0.52 -13.59 7.83
CA TYR A 169 1.93 -13.37 7.45
C TYR A 169 2.21 -13.92 6.05
N MET A 170 1.72 -15.12 5.75
CA MET A 170 1.82 -15.72 4.41
C MET A 170 1.08 -14.89 3.36
N LEU A 171 -0.09 -14.32 3.69
CA LEU A 171 -0.80 -13.38 2.82
C LEU A 171 0.04 -12.15 2.50
N LEU A 172 0.69 -11.54 3.50
CA LEU A 172 1.57 -10.39 3.29
C LEU A 172 2.78 -10.74 2.43
N LEU A 173 3.40 -11.89 2.66
CA LEU A 173 4.55 -12.35 1.87
C LEU A 173 4.16 -12.55 0.39
N LEU A 174 3.04 -13.22 0.13
CA LEU A 174 2.54 -13.42 -1.22
C LEU A 174 2.08 -12.11 -1.86
N GLN A 175 1.48 -11.19 -1.09
CA GLN A 175 1.14 -9.85 -1.55
C GLN A 175 2.40 -9.06 -1.94
N CYS A 176 3.48 -9.15 -1.15
CA CYS A 176 4.76 -8.53 -1.47
C CYS A 176 5.29 -9.03 -2.83
N ILE A 177 5.29 -10.35 -3.03
CA ILE A 177 5.73 -10.96 -4.30
C ILE A 177 4.84 -10.48 -5.46
N ALA A 178 3.52 -10.54 -5.30
CA ALA A 178 2.57 -10.17 -6.35
C ALA A 178 2.64 -8.68 -6.71
N THR A 179 2.72 -7.80 -5.71
CA THR A 179 2.91 -6.35 -5.93
C THR A 179 4.26 -6.06 -6.59
N ALA A 180 5.32 -6.79 -6.26
CA ALA A 180 6.63 -6.66 -6.90
C ALA A 180 6.58 -7.08 -8.37
N ILE A 181 5.89 -8.18 -8.69
CA ILE A 181 5.65 -8.64 -10.07
C ILE A 181 4.89 -7.57 -10.85
N VAL A 182 3.79 -7.05 -10.31
CA VAL A 182 2.99 -6.02 -10.99
C VAL A 182 3.78 -4.74 -11.21
N CYS A 183 4.50 -4.24 -10.18
CA CYS A 183 5.32 -3.05 -10.33
C CYS A 183 6.46 -3.26 -11.33
N THR A 184 7.05 -4.45 -11.36
CA THR A 184 8.11 -4.80 -12.32
C THR A 184 7.55 -4.89 -13.75
N GLY A 185 6.37 -5.48 -13.92
CA GLY A 185 5.65 -5.48 -15.20
C GLY A 185 5.33 -4.07 -15.68
N LEU A 186 4.82 -3.19 -14.81
CA LEU A 186 4.61 -1.78 -15.14
C LEU A 186 5.91 -1.08 -15.55
N ARG A 187 7.01 -1.35 -14.82
CA ARG A 187 8.34 -0.83 -15.19
C ARG A 187 8.80 -1.34 -16.55
N TRP A 188 8.55 -2.62 -16.84
CA TRP A 188 8.88 -3.25 -18.12
C TRP A 188 8.12 -2.58 -19.26
N PHE A 189 6.84 -2.27 -19.06
CA PHE A 189 6.03 -1.43 -19.96
C PHE A 189 6.39 0.06 -19.92
N SER A 190 7.55 0.40 -19.36
CA SER A 190 8.10 1.75 -19.30
C SER A 190 7.33 2.74 -18.42
N PHE A 191 6.41 2.30 -17.56
CA PHE A 191 5.79 3.19 -16.58
C PHE A 191 6.79 3.53 -15.46
N ARG A 192 6.90 4.82 -15.14
CA ARG A 192 7.75 5.37 -14.07
C ARG A 192 7.04 6.50 -13.37
N ILE A 193 7.35 6.69 -12.09
CA ILE A 193 6.93 7.87 -11.34
C ILE A 193 7.86 9.01 -11.75
N VAL A 194 7.33 10.06 -12.36
CA VAL A 194 8.09 11.21 -12.86
C VAL A 194 7.51 12.49 -12.26
N HIS A 195 8.36 13.47 -11.95
CA HIS A 195 7.92 14.82 -11.59
C HIS A 195 7.32 15.50 -12.81
N ARG A 196 6.13 16.08 -12.66
CA ARG A 196 5.56 16.93 -13.68
C ARG A 196 6.15 18.32 -13.51
N ASP A 197 6.94 18.75 -14.49
CA ASP A 197 7.39 20.14 -14.56
C ASP A 197 6.17 21.03 -14.83
N LEU A 198 5.79 21.81 -13.81
CA LEU A 198 4.66 22.75 -13.88
C LEU A 198 4.97 23.96 -14.79
N SER A 199 6.23 24.12 -15.21
CA SER A 199 6.72 25.18 -16.09
C SER A 199 6.56 24.90 -17.59
N GLY A 200 6.22 23.66 -17.98
CA GLY A 200 5.99 23.29 -19.37
C GLY A 200 4.60 23.72 -19.84
N ASN A 201 4.55 24.50 -20.92
CA ASN A 201 3.36 25.07 -21.56
C ASN A 201 2.11 24.20 -21.50
N VAL A 202 0.96 24.84 -21.27
CA VAL A 202 -0.41 24.28 -21.13
C VAL A 202 -0.95 23.73 -22.47
N GLY A 203 -0.08 23.27 -23.37
CA GLY A 203 -0.46 22.42 -24.49
C GLY A 203 -0.81 21.04 -23.97
N ALA A 204 -2.07 20.64 -24.10
CA ALA A 204 -2.59 19.33 -23.69
C ALA A 204 -1.94 18.19 -24.49
N SER A 205 -0.67 17.90 -24.21
CA SER A 205 0.04 16.75 -24.75
C SER A 205 -0.59 15.48 -24.19
N ASN A 206 -0.96 14.57 -25.10
CA ASN A 206 -1.52 13.25 -24.81
C ASN A 206 -0.46 12.33 -24.18
N VAL A 207 0.07 12.72 -23.02
CA VAL A 207 0.96 11.85 -22.26
C VAL A 207 0.17 10.62 -21.82
N LEU A 208 0.68 9.45 -22.23
CA LEU A 208 0.17 8.13 -21.82
C LEU A 208 0.37 7.98 -20.31
N GLN A 209 -0.58 8.51 -19.55
CA GLN A 209 -0.69 8.40 -18.10
C GLN A 209 -1.55 7.17 -17.77
N PHE A 210 -1.30 6.61 -16.58
CA PHE A 210 -2.10 5.47 -16.09
C PHE A 210 -3.57 5.88 -15.98
N SER A 211 -4.38 5.37 -16.91
CA SER A 211 -5.79 5.71 -17.11
C SER A 211 -6.70 4.58 -16.66
N ILE A 212 -8.00 4.87 -16.50
CA ILE A 212 -8.99 3.84 -16.16
C ILE A 212 -9.01 2.66 -17.15
N ARG A 213 -8.67 2.87 -18.42
CA ARG A 213 -8.54 1.79 -19.42
C ARG A 213 -7.50 0.75 -19.00
N HIS A 214 -6.37 1.20 -18.47
CA HIS A 214 -5.33 0.30 -17.96
C HIS A 214 -5.84 -0.48 -16.76
N LEU A 215 -6.60 0.19 -15.88
CA LEU A 215 -7.23 -0.47 -14.74
C LEU A 215 -8.17 -1.59 -15.21
N PHE A 216 -8.99 -1.34 -16.23
CA PHE A 216 -9.86 -2.37 -16.82
C PHE A 216 -9.09 -3.55 -17.40
N TYR A 217 -7.96 -3.32 -18.10
CA TYR A 217 -7.14 -4.43 -18.59
C TYR A 217 -6.60 -5.30 -17.46
N TRP A 218 -6.14 -4.69 -16.37
CA TRP A 218 -5.67 -5.41 -15.19
C TRP A 218 -6.79 -6.16 -14.46
N THR A 219 -7.95 -5.52 -14.25
CA THR A 219 -9.11 -6.17 -13.60
C THR A 219 -9.59 -7.37 -14.40
N THR A 220 -9.65 -7.24 -15.73
CA THR A 220 -10.09 -8.33 -16.63
C THR A 220 -9.07 -9.46 -16.66
N GLY A 221 -7.78 -9.14 -16.72
CA GLY A 221 -6.72 -10.16 -16.63
C GLY A 221 -6.79 -10.95 -15.33
N VAL A 222 -6.94 -10.26 -14.19
CA VAL A 222 -7.11 -10.90 -12.88
C VAL A 222 -8.38 -11.77 -12.84
N ALA A 223 -9.50 -11.27 -13.35
CA ALA A 223 -10.75 -12.02 -13.40
C ALA A 223 -10.61 -13.32 -14.21
N ILE A 224 -9.93 -13.28 -15.36
CA ILE A 224 -9.65 -14.45 -16.19
C ILE A 224 -8.75 -15.44 -15.44
N THR A 225 -7.67 -14.99 -14.80
CA THR A 225 -6.78 -15.86 -14.02
C THR A 225 -7.51 -16.54 -12.87
N VAL A 226 -8.38 -15.81 -12.16
CA VAL A 226 -9.22 -16.39 -11.09
C VAL A 226 -10.22 -17.39 -11.64
N ALA A 227 -10.84 -17.10 -12.79
CA ALA A 227 -11.79 -18.01 -13.45
C ALA A 227 -11.11 -19.31 -13.90
N ILE A 228 -9.96 -19.23 -14.58
CA ILE A 228 -9.16 -20.40 -14.98
C ILE A 228 -8.75 -21.20 -13.76
N GLY A 229 -8.25 -20.52 -12.72
CA GLY A 229 -7.87 -21.16 -11.47
C GLY A 229 -9.00 -21.94 -10.78
N ARG A 230 -10.22 -21.41 -10.86
CA ARG A 230 -11.43 -22.11 -10.40
C ARG A 230 -11.77 -23.31 -11.28
N LEU A 231 -11.71 -23.17 -12.60
CA LEU A 231 -12.01 -24.26 -13.54
C LEU A 231 -11.05 -25.45 -13.41
N VAL A 232 -9.75 -25.18 -13.25
CA VAL A 232 -8.72 -26.21 -13.08
C VAL A 232 -8.78 -26.85 -11.69
N GLY A 233 -9.53 -26.25 -10.76
CA GLY A 233 -9.63 -26.70 -9.39
C GLY A 233 -8.28 -26.58 -8.68
N TRP A 234 -7.98 -25.41 -8.12
CA TRP A 234 -6.73 -25.14 -7.38
C TRP A 234 -6.33 -26.25 -6.39
N LYS A 235 -7.31 -26.93 -5.80
CA LYS A 235 -7.09 -28.07 -4.90
C LYS A 235 -6.43 -29.28 -5.61
N SER A 236 -6.79 -29.57 -6.85
CA SER A 236 -6.18 -30.65 -7.65
C SER A 236 -4.77 -30.28 -8.10
N LEU A 237 -4.56 -29.03 -8.52
CA LEU A 237 -3.27 -28.56 -9.04
C LEU A 237 -2.19 -28.42 -7.95
N LEU A 238 -2.58 -28.03 -6.74
CA LEU A 238 -1.67 -27.90 -5.59
C LEU A 238 -1.62 -29.15 -4.68
N GLY A 239 -2.69 -29.95 -4.68
CA GLY A 239 -2.81 -31.16 -3.86
C GLY A 239 -1.85 -32.29 -4.26
N ALA A 240 -1.25 -32.22 -5.44
CA ALA A 240 -0.29 -33.22 -5.91
C ALA A 240 1.15 -33.03 -5.36
N GLY A 241 1.47 -31.91 -4.68
CA GLY A 241 2.87 -31.61 -4.30
C GLY A 241 3.12 -31.09 -2.89
N LEU A 242 2.14 -30.43 -2.24
CA LEU A 242 2.37 -29.79 -0.94
C LEU A 242 1.12 -29.93 -0.05
N GLN A 243 1.27 -30.48 1.16
CA GLN A 243 0.23 -30.55 2.20
C GLN A 243 -0.09 -29.15 2.81
N LEU A 244 -0.32 -28.17 1.96
CA LEU A 244 -0.62 -26.80 2.34
C LEU A 244 -2.14 -26.59 2.27
N GLY A 245 -2.85 -27.13 3.26
CA GLY A 245 -4.33 -27.19 3.30
C GLY A 245 -5.07 -25.84 3.18
N ARG A 246 -4.39 -24.69 3.27
CA ARG A 246 -4.95 -23.34 3.12
C ARG A 246 -4.49 -22.55 1.88
N MET A 247 -3.64 -23.13 1.02
CA MET A 247 -3.16 -22.44 -0.20
C MET A 247 -4.23 -22.03 -1.23
N PRO A 248 -5.33 -22.77 -1.47
CA PRO A 248 -6.30 -22.34 -2.47
C PRO A 248 -7.01 -21.04 -2.09
N GLU A 249 -7.15 -20.74 -0.80
CA GLU A 249 -7.66 -19.47 -0.30
C GLU A 249 -6.68 -18.34 -0.61
N LEU A 250 -5.39 -18.54 -0.30
CA LEU A 250 -4.32 -17.59 -0.59
C LEU A 250 -4.24 -17.22 -2.08
N LEU A 251 -4.45 -18.20 -2.98
CA LEU A 251 -4.43 -17.97 -4.43
C LEU A 251 -5.57 -17.09 -4.95
N VAL A 252 -6.71 -17.02 -4.26
CA VAL A 252 -7.79 -16.09 -4.61
C VAL A 252 -7.54 -14.72 -3.99
N PHE A 253 -6.98 -14.68 -2.78
CA PHE A 253 -6.74 -13.44 -2.05
C PHE A 253 -5.63 -12.60 -2.62
N VAL A 254 -4.51 -13.20 -2.96
CA VAL A 254 -3.34 -12.46 -3.44
C VAL A 254 -3.67 -11.65 -4.70
N PRO A 255 -4.39 -12.17 -5.71
CA PRO A 255 -4.86 -11.37 -6.83
C PRO A 255 -5.81 -10.23 -6.43
N LEU A 256 -6.72 -10.43 -5.48
CA LEU A 256 -7.63 -9.38 -4.99
C LEU A 256 -6.89 -8.26 -4.27
N LEU A 257 -5.89 -8.59 -3.45
CA LEU A 257 -5.02 -7.62 -2.78
C LEU A 257 -4.18 -6.85 -3.79
N THR A 258 -3.64 -7.55 -4.77
CA THR A 258 -2.88 -6.96 -5.86
C THR A 258 -3.77 -6.01 -6.67
N LEU A 259 -5.03 -6.39 -6.92
CA LEU A 259 -6.00 -5.55 -7.61
C LEU A 259 -6.33 -4.29 -6.79
N THR A 260 -6.58 -4.46 -5.49
CA THR A 260 -6.79 -3.36 -4.55
C THR A 260 -5.61 -2.39 -4.57
N PHE A 261 -4.39 -2.91 -4.59
CA PHE A 261 -3.16 -2.14 -4.73
C PHE A 261 -3.12 -1.37 -6.07
N VAL A 262 -3.44 -2.01 -7.20
CA VAL A 262 -3.47 -1.35 -8.51
C VAL A 262 -4.52 -0.25 -8.56
N ILE A 263 -5.70 -0.45 -7.96
CA ILE A 263 -6.75 0.56 -7.85
C ILE A 263 -6.28 1.74 -6.99
N ALA A 264 -5.68 1.48 -5.83
CA ALA A 264 -5.12 2.52 -4.96
C ALA A 264 -4.02 3.32 -5.68
N MET A 265 -3.15 2.64 -6.43
CA MET A 265 -2.11 3.28 -7.23
C MET A 265 -2.70 4.13 -8.37
N TRP A 266 -3.74 3.65 -9.06
CA TRP A 266 -4.48 4.45 -10.03
C TRP A 266 -5.15 5.66 -9.39
N ALA A 267 -5.81 5.46 -8.24
CA ALA A 267 -6.49 6.51 -7.50
C ALA A 267 -5.54 7.61 -7.08
N ALA A 268 -4.35 7.28 -6.58
CA ALA A 268 -3.34 8.26 -6.18
C ALA A 268 -2.61 8.88 -7.39
N LEU A 269 -2.08 8.06 -8.30
CA LEU A 269 -1.08 8.45 -9.30
C LEU A 269 -1.59 8.63 -10.74
N GLY A 270 -2.84 8.24 -11.02
CA GLY A 270 -3.43 8.33 -12.37
C GLY A 270 -3.61 9.76 -12.91
N ARG A 271 -4.27 9.90 -14.07
CA ARG A 271 -4.51 11.18 -14.77
C ARG A 271 -5.73 11.98 -14.32
N GLU A 272 -6.84 11.31 -14.08
CA GLU A 272 -8.18 11.88 -13.95
C GLU A 272 -8.39 12.83 -12.75
N SER A 273 -9.52 13.52 -12.64
CA SER A 273 -9.82 14.30 -11.43
C SER A 273 -9.88 13.37 -10.22
N TRP A 274 -9.49 13.85 -9.05
CA TRP A 274 -9.50 13.01 -7.84
C TRP A 274 -10.93 12.59 -7.47
N LEU A 275 -11.90 13.47 -7.71
CA LEU A 275 -13.33 13.23 -7.49
C LEU A 275 -13.86 12.04 -8.31
N ALA A 276 -13.41 11.86 -9.56
CA ALA A 276 -13.85 10.74 -10.40
C ALA A 276 -13.36 9.37 -9.87
N ARG A 277 -12.29 9.35 -9.06
CA ARG A 277 -11.66 8.13 -8.56
C ARG A 277 -12.20 7.70 -7.20
N LEU A 278 -12.72 8.67 -6.44
CA LEU A 278 -13.27 8.48 -5.10
C LEU A 278 -14.34 7.37 -5.08
N PRO A 279 -15.35 7.36 -5.98
CA PRO A 279 -16.36 6.30 -6.00
C PRO A 279 -15.77 4.93 -6.30
N VAL A 280 -14.85 4.84 -7.27
CA VAL A 280 -14.19 3.57 -7.63
C VAL A 280 -13.40 3.02 -6.45
N LEU A 281 -12.69 3.86 -5.71
CA LEU A 281 -11.95 3.48 -4.52
C LEU A 281 -12.90 3.07 -3.38
N LEU A 282 -13.91 3.88 -3.08
CA LEU A 282 -14.88 3.57 -2.03
C LEU A 282 -15.70 2.31 -2.30
N LEU A 283 -15.93 1.93 -3.55
CA LEU A 283 -16.70 0.73 -3.91
C LEU A 283 -15.81 -0.51 -4.02
N SER A 284 -14.61 -0.40 -4.56
CA SER A 284 -13.73 -1.55 -4.78
C SER A 284 -13.08 -2.09 -3.51
N LEU A 285 -12.68 -1.21 -2.58
CA LEU A 285 -12.10 -1.61 -1.30
C LEU A 285 -13.03 -2.49 -0.46
N PRO A 286 -14.29 -2.12 -0.17
CA PRO A 286 -15.20 -2.98 0.57
C PRO A 286 -15.59 -4.22 -0.24
N ALA A 287 -15.70 -4.13 -1.57
CA ALA A 287 -15.96 -5.30 -2.40
C ALA A 287 -14.87 -6.37 -2.26
N ALA A 288 -13.60 -5.98 -2.26
CA ALA A 288 -12.47 -6.89 -2.05
C ALA A 288 -12.53 -7.56 -0.66
N GLY A 289 -12.85 -6.78 0.38
CA GLY A 289 -13.01 -7.29 1.75
C GLY A 289 -14.24 -8.17 1.95
N LEU A 290 -15.31 -7.91 1.21
CA LEU A 290 -16.51 -8.75 1.21
C LEU A 290 -16.23 -10.11 0.58
N VAL A 291 -15.50 -10.13 -0.55
CA VAL A 291 -15.05 -11.39 -1.16
C VAL A 291 -14.13 -12.14 -0.18
N PHE A 292 -13.24 -11.44 0.52
CA PHE A 292 -12.40 -12.01 1.57
C PHE A 292 -13.22 -12.66 2.69
N GLY A 293 -14.18 -11.93 3.24
CA GLY A 293 -15.07 -12.44 4.28
C GLY A 293 -15.84 -13.69 3.88
N ILE A 294 -16.41 -13.69 2.67
CA ILE A 294 -17.23 -14.81 2.17
C ILE A 294 -16.39 -16.07 1.95
N SER A 295 -15.13 -15.93 1.57
CA SER A 295 -14.29 -17.07 1.21
C SER A 295 -13.43 -17.58 2.36
N THR A 296 -13.19 -16.77 3.39
CA THR A 296 -12.54 -17.22 4.65
C THR A 296 -13.51 -17.93 5.59
N THR A 297 -14.83 -17.82 5.39
CA THR A 297 -15.77 -18.62 6.17
C THR A 297 -15.67 -20.10 5.80
N PRO A 298 -15.27 -20.98 6.74
CA PRO A 298 -15.15 -22.39 6.47
C PRO A 298 -16.51 -22.94 6.02
N THR A 299 -16.55 -23.58 4.86
CA THR A 299 -17.75 -24.20 4.28
C THR A 299 -18.17 -25.49 5.01
N GLN A 300 -17.52 -25.81 6.12
CA GLN A 300 -17.67 -27.06 6.86
C GLN A 300 -17.88 -26.79 8.35
N ARG A 301 -19.12 -26.93 8.81
CA ARG A 301 -19.45 -27.71 10.01
C ARG A 301 -20.87 -28.24 9.86
N ARG A 302 -20.91 -29.55 9.64
CA ARG A 302 -22.09 -30.41 9.65
C ARG A 302 -22.62 -30.49 11.09
N TYR A 303 -23.94 -30.30 11.18
CA TYR A 303 -24.87 -30.71 12.24
C TYR A 303 -24.77 -30.08 13.65
N GLU A 304 -25.95 -29.60 14.06
CA GLU A 304 -26.48 -29.39 15.41
C GLU A 304 -25.98 -28.15 16.19
N ASN A 305 -26.89 -27.19 16.37
CA ASN A 305 -26.74 -25.85 17.00
C ASN A 305 -26.14 -24.71 16.13
N LEU A 306 -26.11 -24.91 14.80
CA LEU A 306 -25.34 -24.09 13.86
C LEU A 306 -25.91 -22.71 13.48
N PHE A 307 -27.22 -22.45 13.49
CA PHE A 307 -27.74 -21.23 12.82
C PHE A 307 -27.32 -19.91 13.47
N TYR A 308 -27.25 -19.85 14.81
CA TYR A 308 -26.94 -18.60 15.52
C TYR A 308 -25.42 -18.32 15.55
N THR A 309 -24.60 -19.34 15.79
CA THR A 309 -23.12 -19.24 15.77
C THR A 309 -22.53 -19.16 14.36
N TRP A 310 -23.21 -19.70 13.33
CA TRP A 310 -22.79 -19.58 11.93
C TRP A 310 -22.99 -18.16 11.39
N ASN A 311 -24.13 -17.54 11.70
CA ASN A 311 -24.42 -16.18 11.22
C ASN A 311 -23.51 -15.14 11.88
N THR A 312 -23.21 -15.27 13.17
CA THR A 312 -22.32 -14.34 13.88
C THR A 312 -20.88 -14.45 13.41
N THR A 313 -20.32 -15.66 13.29
CA THR A 313 -18.93 -15.85 12.84
C THR A 313 -18.72 -15.43 11.37
N ARG A 314 -19.71 -15.66 10.50
CA ARG A 314 -19.66 -15.21 9.09
C ARG A 314 -19.79 -13.71 8.95
N ALA A 315 -20.75 -13.10 9.66
CA ALA A 315 -20.90 -11.64 9.66
C ALA A 315 -19.64 -10.97 10.21
N GLU A 316 -19.03 -11.53 11.25
CA GLU A 316 -17.79 -11.02 11.82
C GLU A 316 -16.62 -11.14 10.84
N ALA A 317 -16.42 -12.30 10.20
CA ALA A 317 -15.38 -12.49 9.20
C ALA A 317 -15.52 -11.53 8.00
N ILE A 318 -16.76 -11.29 7.54
CA ILE A 318 -17.07 -10.32 6.49
C ILE A 318 -16.79 -8.90 6.95
N ALA A 319 -17.28 -8.49 8.12
CA ALA A 319 -17.02 -7.17 8.67
C ALA A 319 -15.51 -6.93 8.83
N ILE A 320 -14.77 -7.91 9.36
CA ILE A 320 -13.31 -7.86 9.49
C ILE A 320 -12.66 -7.70 8.13
N GLY A 321 -13.03 -8.51 7.14
CA GLY A 321 -12.48 -8.45 5.78
C GLY A 321 -12.68 -7.09 5.14
N VAL A 322 -13.90 -6.57 5.21
CA VAL A 322 -14.30 -5.26 4.69
C VAL A 322 -13.54 -4.13 5.38
N VAL A 323 -13.50 -4.13 6.71
CA VAL A 323 -12.79 -3.10 7.49
C VAL A 323 -11.30 -3.14 7.18
N TRP A 324 -10.71 -4.33 7.12
CA TRP A 324 -9.29 -4.50 6.84
C TRP A 324 -8.91 -4.03 5.43
N SER A 325 -9.69 -4.39 4.40
CA SER A 325 -9.41 -3.98 3.02
C SER A 325 -9.61 -2.48 2.81
N LEU A 326 -10.65 -1.91 3.43
CA LEU A 326 -10.87 -0.46 3.47
C LEU A 326 -9.68 0.24 4.10
N LEU A 327 -9.21 -0.25 5.24
CA LEU A 327 -8.11 0.36 5.96
C LEU A 327 -6.80 0.28 5.18
N ALA A 328 -6.43 -0.91 4.72
CA ALA A 328 -5.20 -1.12 3.94
C ALA A 328 -5.21 -0.28 2.66
N GLY A 329 -6.34 -0.25 1.95
CA GLY A 329 -6.50 0.54 0.74
C GLY A 329 -6.48 2.06 0.97
N ALA A 330 -7.09 2.53 2.05
CA ALA A 330 -7.09 3.93 2.42
C ALA A 330 -5.70 4.40 2.90
N LEU A 331 -5.02 3.60 3.73
CA LEU A 331 -3.64 3.86 4.17
C LEU A 331 -2.66 3.87 3.00
N LEU A 332 -2.76 2.90 2.09
CA LEU A 332 -1.97 2.84 0.88
C LEU A 332 -2.21 4.08 0.01
N THR A 333 -3.47 4.43 -0.21
CA THR A 333 -3.84 5.60 -1.03
C THR A 333 -3.36 6.91 -0.41
N GLY A 334 -3.56 7.09 0.90
CA GLY A 334 -3.07 8.23 1.66
C GLY A 334 -1.55 8.36 1.61
N SER A 335 -0.83 7.24 1.74
CA SER A 335 0.62 7.19 1.63
C SER A 335 1.12 7.49 0.21
N LEU A 336 0.41 7.03 -0.82
CA LEU A 336 0.73 7.37 -2.22
C LEU A 336 0.35 8.81 -2.58
N PHE A 337 -0.53 9.46 -1.81
CA PHE A 337 -0.96 10.83 -2.04
C PHE A 337 0.19 11.84 -1.93
N VAL A 338 1.23 11.51 -1.16
CA VAL A 338 2.49 12.29 -1.05
C VAL A 338 3.09 12.57 -2.42
N PHE A 339 3.17 11.54 -3.27
CA PHE A 339 3.70 11.66 -4.62
C PHE A 339 2.87 12.65 -5.43
N ARG A 340 1.55 12.61 -5.28
CA ARG A 340 0.64 13.52 -5.97
C ARG A 340 0.83 14.97 -5.54
N MET A 341 1.02 15.22 -4.24
CA MET A 341 1.30 16.56 -3.72
C MET A 341 2.64 17.09 -4.24
N ASN A 342 3.61 16.20 -4.46
CA ASN A 342 4.90 16.52 -5.08
C ASN A 342 4.85 16.62 -6.60
N SER A 343 3.67 16.75 -7.18
CA SER A 343 3.46 16.77 -8.64
C SER A 343 4.02 15.54 -9.36
N GLN A 344 4.26 14.44 -8.64
CA GLN A 344 4.69 13.19 -9.24
C GLN A 344 3.49 12.39 -9.75
N ARG A 345 3.65 11.83 -10.95
CA ARG A 345 2.62 11.06 -11.65
C ARG A 345 3.23 9.79 -12.24
N LEU A 346 2.42 8.75 -12.37
CA LEU A 346 2.83 7.54 -13.08
C LEU A 346 2.67 7.77 -14.58
N GLN A 347 3.79 7.85 -15.30
CA GLN A 347 3.85 8.17 -16.73
C GLN A 347 4.66 7.12 -17.49
N ARG A 348 4.30 6.85 -18.75
CA ARG A 348 5.07 5.99 -19.64
C ARG A 348 6.28 6.75 -20.22
N LYS A 349 7.49 6.23 -19.99
CA LYS A 349 8.74 6.75 -20.59
C LYS A 349 8.65 6.68 -22.11
N GLY A 350 9.05 7.75 -22.80
CA GLY A 350 8.99 7.84 -24.26
C GLY A 350 7.67 8.38 -24.82
N SER A 351 6.74 8.79 -23.95
CA SER A 351 5.70 9.72 -24.40
C SER A 351 6.38 11.05 -24.73
N PRO A 352 6.16 11.63 -25.92
CA PRO A 352 6.84 12.85 -26.32
C PRO A 352 6.55 13.98 -25.33
N SER A 353 7.60 14.44 -24.65
CA SER A 353 7.63 15.71 -23.93
C SER A 353 7.85 16.78 -24.99
N VAL A 354 6.75 17.30 -25.54
CA VAL A 354 6.77 18.45 -26.45
C VAL A 354 6.64 19.71 -25.62
#